data_AF-A0A1W9T455-F1
#
_entry.id   AF-A0A1W9T455-F1
#
_cell.length_a   1.000
_cell.length_b   1.000
_cell.length_c   1.000
_cell.angle_alpha   90.00
_cell.angle_beta   90.00
_cell.angle_gamma   90.00
#
_symmetry.space_group_name_H-M   'P 1'
#
loop_
_entity.id
_entity.type
_entity.pdbx_description
1 polymer ?
#
loop_
_entity_poly.entity_id
_entity_poly.type
_entity_poly.pdbx_seq_one_letter_code
_entity_poly.pdbx_strand_id
1 'polypeptide(L)'
;MASFIPQGIPITGEVFLSLEELEAIRLTDFEHLDQENGAKMMKVSRQTYGRILSDARSIVGEALITGKTLIIKGGTYEFRGMHRRQRRRGGRKL
;
A
#
# COMPACT_ATOMS: atom_id res chain seq x y z
N MET A 1 9.44 0.24 9.49
CA MET A 1 9.29 1.31 8.48
C MET A 1 10.19 0.96 7.31
N ALA A 2 9.72 1.16 6.08
CA ALA A 2 10.50 0.99 4.86
C ALA A 2 10.73 2.38 4.23
N SER A 3 11.81 2.54 3.47
CA SER A 3 12.13 3.82 2.83
C SER A 3 12.87 3.63 1.51
N PHE A 4 12.62 4.54 0.56
CA PHE A 4 13.41 4.69 -0.66
C PHE A 4 14.27 5.95 -0.55
N ILE A 5 15.59 5.80 -0.69
CA ILE A 5 16.57 6.86 -0.48
C ILE A 5 17.24 7.17 -1.81
N PRO A 6 17.17 8.42 -2.32
CA PRO A 6 17.85 8.79 -3.55
C PRO A 6 19.38 8.62 -3.38
N GLN A 7 20.03 8.08 -4.40
CA GLN A 7 21.47 7.84 -4.42
C GLN A 7 22.14 8.75 -5.46
N GLY A 8 23.32 9.28 -5.13
CA GLY A 8 24.09 10.12 -6.06
C GLY A 8 23.62 11.59 -6.16
N ILE A 9 22.67 12.01 -5.32
CA ILE A 9 22.23 13.41 -5.19
C ILE A 9 22.11 13.81 -3.71
N PRO A 10 22.21 15.11 -3.36
CA PRO A 10 21.94 15.58 -2.01
C PRO A 10 20.50 15.26 -1.59
N ILE A 11 20.34 14.72 -0.38
CA ILE A 11 19.01 14.52 0.22
C ILE A 11 18.50 15.87 0.73
N THR A 12 17.36 16.31 0.22
CA THR A 12 16.80 17.65 0.51
C THR A 12 15.71 17.65 1.57
N GLY A 13 15.31 16.47 2.06
CA GLY A 13 14.29 16.30 3.09
C GLY A 13 13.60 14.94 2.99
N GLU A 14 12.42 14.84 3.60
CA GLU A 14 11.61 13.63 3.66
C GLU A 14 10.18 13.92 3.20
N VAL A 15 9.55 12.92 2.57
CA VAL A 15 8.11 12.87 2.37
C VAL A 15 7.59 11.52 2.83
N PHE A 16 6.31 11.48 3.18
CA PHE A 16 5.70 10.30 3.79
C PHE A 16 4.64 9.72 2.89
N LEU A 17 4.73 8.42 2.63
CA LEU A 17 3.72 7.64 1.93
C LEU A 17 3.07 6.68 2.91
N SER A 18 1.75 6.72 3.00
CA SER A 18 0.97 5.79 3.80
C SER A 18 0.93 4.39 3.17
N LEU A 19 0.56 3.37 3.96
CA LEU A 19 0.31 2.04 3.39
C LEU A 19 -0.88 2.01 2.42
N GLU A 20 -1.88 2.87 2.63
CA GLU A 20 -3.04 2.97 1.73
C GLU A 20 -2.63 3.57 0.38
N GLU A 21 -1.82 4.63 0.40
CA GLU A 21 -1.26 5.26 -0.79
C GLU A 21 -0.31 4.32 -1.53
N LEU A 22 0.56 3.60 -0.81
CA LEU A 22 1.43 2.58 -1.40
C LEU A 22 0.62 1.46 -2.07
N GLU A 23 -0.46 1.01 -1.43
CA GLU A 23 -1.33 -0.03 -1.98
C GLU A 23 -2.06 0.45 -3.25
N ALA A 24 -2.51 1.70 -3.30
CA ALA A 24 -3.11 2.28 -4.50
C ALA A 24 -2.11 2.34 -5.68
N ILE A 25 -0.86 2.74 -5.43
CA ILE A 25 0.23 2.69 -6.41
C ILE A 25 0.48 1.25 -6.87
N ARG A 26 0.54 0.29 -5.94
CA ARG A 26 0.75 -1.13 -6.27
C ARG A 26 -0.33 -1.63 -7.22
N LEU A 27 -1.60 -1.41 -6.89
CA LEU A 27 -2.73 -1.94 -7.65
C LEU A 27 -2.85 -1.30 -9.03
N THR A 28 -2.74 0.03 -9.13
CA THR A 28 -2.97 0.72 -10.41
C THR A 28 -1.71 0.91 -11.24
N ASP A 29 -0.61 1.36 -10.64
CA ASP A 29 0.59 1.75 -11.40
C ASP A 29 1.54 0.57 -11.62
N PHE A 30 1.61 -0.38 -10.70
CA PHE A 30 2.46 -1.57 -10.82
C PHE A 30 1.72 -2.81 -11.36
N GLU A 31 0.51 -3.10 -10.89
CA GLU A 31 -0.30 -4.25 -11.34
C GLU A 31 -1.27 -3.93 -12.48
N HIS A 32 -1.31 -2.66 -12.91
CA HIS A 32 -2.10 -2.19 -14.06
C HIS A 32 -3.60 -2.46 -13.95
N LEU A 33 -4.15 -2.53 -12.73
CA LEU A 33 -5.59 -2.57 -12.51
C LEU A 33 -6.20 -1.18 -12.74
N ASP A 34 -7.39 -1.16 -13.33
CA ASP A 34 -8.19 0.07 -13.35
C ASP A 34 -8.59 0.51 -11.93
N GLN A 35 -8.96 1.78 -11.79
CA GLN A 35 -9.32 2.35 -10.48
C GLN A 35 -10.57 1.71 -9.88
N GLU A 36 -11.46 1.12 -10.68
CA GLU A 36 -12.66 0.47 -10.16
C GLU A 36 -12.29 -0.83 -9.44
N ASN A 37 -11.43 -1.65 -10.07
CA ASN A 37 -10.92 -2.87 -9.49
C ASN A 37 -10.01 -2.60 -8.29
N GLY A 38 -9.16 -1.57 -8.37
CA GLY A 38 -8.37 -1.11 -7.22
C GLY A 38 -9.25 -0.70 -6.03
N ALA A 39 -10.29 0.11 -6.27
CA ALA A 39 -11.25 0.51 -5.23
C ALA A 39 -11.96 -0.68 -4.59
N LYS A 40 -12.38 -1.67 -5.38
CA LYS A 40 -12.99 -2.91 -4.89
C LYS A 40 -12.04 -3.69 -3.97
N MET A 41 -10.76 -3.80 -4.34
CA MET A 41 -9.76 -4.50 -3.52
C MET A 41 -9.48 -3.80 -2.19
N MET A 42 -9.40 -2.46 -2.21
CA MET A 42 -9.24 -1.64 -1.00
C MET A 42 -10.53 -1.44 -0.20
N LYS A 43 -11.69 -1.91 -0.72
CA LYS A 43 -13.02 -1.77 -0.13
C LYS A 43 -13.41 -0.32 0.18
N VAL A 44 -13.07 0.57 -0.73
CA VAL A 44 -13.43 1.99 -0.66
C VAL A 44 -14.29 2.36 -1.87
N SER A 45 -14.91 3.54 -1.84
CA SER A 45 -15.57 4.08 -3.02
C SER A 45 -14.53 4.39 -4.12
N ARG A 46 -14.95 4.36 -5.38
CA ARG A 46 -14.10 4.76 -6.52
C ARG A 46 -13.55 6.19 -6.35
N GLN A 47 -14.35 7.08 -5.77
CA GLN A 47 -13.96 8.46 -5.49
C GLN A 47 -12.86 8.53 -4.42
N THR A 48 -13.01 7.76 -3.33
CA THR A 48 -11.99 7.68 -2.28
C THR A 48 -10.70 7.08 -2.82
N TYR A 49 -10.77 6.00 -3.59
CA TYR A 49 -9.60 5.40 -4.23
C TYR A 49 -8.89 6.40 -5.16
N GLY A 50 -9.64 7.13 -5.97
CA GLY A 50 -9.08 8.16 -6.86
C GLY A 50 -8.32 9.25 -6.11
N ARG A 51 -8.82 9.68 -4.94
CA ARG A 51 -8.11 10.64 -4.06
C ARG A 51 -6.81 10.04 -3.52
N ILE A 52 -6.87 8.84 -2.93
CA ILE A 52 -5.69 8.14 -2.40
C ILE A 52 -4.62 7.98 -3.48
N LEU A 53 -5.01 7.53 -4.68
CA LEU A 53 -4.07 7.35 -5.78
C LEU A 53 -3.47 8.68 -6.27
N SER A 54 -4.27 9.75 -6.31
CA SER A 54 -3.79 11.08 -6.70
C SER A 54 -2.77 11.61 -5.69
N ASP A 55 -3.07 11.50 -4.40
CA ASP A 55 -2.20 11.96 -3.31
C ASP A 55 -0.88 11.15 -3.31
N ALA A 56 -0.98 9.83 -3.45
CA ALA A 56 0.18 8.94 -3.56
C ALA A 56 1.11 9.34 -4.71
N ARG A 57 0.55 9.59 -5.91
CA ARG A 57 1.34 10.01 -7.08
C ARG A 57 1.97 11.38 -6.88
N SER A 58 1.28 12.31 -6.22
CA SER A 58 1.85 13.62 -5.87
C SER A 58 3.06 13.48 -4.94
N ILE A 59 2.95 12.66 -3.89
CA ILE A 59 4.04 12.40 -2.93
C ILE A 59 5.25 11.75 -3.62
N VAL A 60 5.01 10.74 -4.46
CA VAL A 60 6.08 10.09 -5.23
C VAL A 60 6.74 11.08 -6.19
N GLY A 61 5.93 11.88 -6.90
CA GLY A 61 6.44 12.94 -7.78
C GLY A 61 7.30 13.95 -7.03
N GLU A 62 6.86 14.42 -5.87
CA GLU A 62 7.64 15.33 -5.03
C GLU A 62 8.97 14.71 -4.61
N ALA A 63 8.97 13.46 -4.15
CA ALA A 63 10.19 12.75 -3.74
C ALA A 63 11.22 12.70 -4.89
N LEU A 64 10.77 12.28 -6.07
CA LEU A 64 11.62 12.09 -7.24
C LEU A 64 12.16 13.41 -7.79
N ILE A 65 11.32 14.45 -7.87
CA ILE A 65 11.70 15.74 -8.45
C ILE A 65 12.58 16.57 -7.52
N THR A 66 12.36 16.49 -6.20
CA THR A 66 13.07 17.32 -5.22
C THR A 66 14.24 16.62 -4.54
N GLY A 67 14.42 15.31 -4.75
CA GLY A 67 15.50 14.54 -4.12
C GLY A 67 15.25 14.26 -2.63
N LYS A 68 13.99 14.05 -2.25
CA LYS A 68 13.62 13.71 -0.87
C LYS A 68 13.59 12.20 -0.65
N THR A 69 13.88 11.77 0.58
CA THR A 69 13.67 10.39 1.01
C THR A 69 12.16 10.11 1.11
N LEU A 70 11.71 9.03 0.46
CA LEU A 70 10.32 8.57 0.53
C LEU A 70 10.19 7.55 1.66
N ILE A 71 9.50 7.91 2.74
CA ILE A 71 9.34 7.08 3.93
C ILE A 71 7.94 6.46 3.93
N ILE A 72 7.88 5.13 4.01
CA ILE A 72 6.63 4.37 4.10
C ILE A 72 6.26 4.16 5.57
N LYS A 73 5.11 4.70 5.98
CA LYS A 73 4.62 4.63 7.37
C LYS A 73 3.10 4.49 7.47
N GLY A 74 2.59 4.17 8.67
CA GLY A 74 1.15 4.11 8.94
C GLY A 74 0.49 2.76 8.65
N GLY A 75 -0.83 2.70 8.84
CA GLY A 75 -1.72 1.55 8.67
C GLY A 75 -1.94 0.71 9.94
N THR A 76 -3.20 0.43 10.25
CA THR A 76 -3.60 -0.70 11.10
C THR A 76 -3.75 -1.92 10.19
N TYR A 77 -2.72 -2.76 10.13
CA TYR A 77 -2.77 -3.98 9.33
C TYR A 77 -3.61 -5.03 10.08
N GLU A 78 -4.87 -5.24 9.69
CA GLU A 78 -5.55 -6.49 10.05
C GLU A 78 -4.98 -7.61 9.19
N PHE A 79 -4.17 -8.46 9.81
CA PHE A 79 -3.81 -9.75 9.23
C PHE A 79 -5.11 -10.54 9.01
N ARG A 80 -5.67 -10.52 7.79
CA ARG A 80 -6.74 -11.44 7.43
C ARG A 80 -6.16 -12.84 7.52
N GLY A 81 -6.38 -13.46 8.69
CA GLY A 81 -5.89 -14.78 9.03
C GLY A 81 -6.15 -15.73 7.87
N MET A 82 -5.06 -16.35 7.39
CA MET A 82 -5.13 -17.65 6.75
C MET A 82 -6.08 -18.47 7.63
N HIS A 83 -7.26 -18.77 7.11
CA HIS A 83 -8.15 -19.72 7.75
C HIS A 83 -7.34 -21.00 7.90
N ARG A 84 -6.82 -21.24 9.11
CA ARG A 84 -6.28 -22.54 9.51
C ARG A 84 -7.42 -23.50 9.21
N ARG A 85 -7.26 -24.27 8.12
CA ARG A 85 -8.04 -25.47 7.88
C ARG A 85 -8.00 -26.26 9.18
N GLN A 86 -9.09 -26.22 9.96
CA GLN A 86 -9.27 -27.12 11.08
C GLN A 86 -9.25 -28.51 10.48
N ARG A 87 -8.08 -29.16 10.58
CA ARG A 87 -7.96 -30.60 10.50
C ARG A 87 -8.86 -31.14 11.59
N ARG A 88 -10.06 -31.57 11.23
CA ARG A 88 -10.90 -32.44 12.05
C ARG A 88 -10.13 -33.73 12.30
N ARG A 89 -9.36 -33.76 13.39
CA ARG A 89 -8.84 -34.97 14.01
C ARG A 89 -9.72 -35.30 15.20
N GLY A 90 -10.32 -36.48 15.16
CA GLY A 90 -10.52 -37.32 16.34
C GLY A 90 -11.85 -37.15 17.05
N GLY A 91 -12.68 -38.21 17.00
CA GLY A 91 -13.67 -38.46 18.04
C GLY A 91 -14.75 -39.47 17.68
N ARG A 92 -14.45 -40.77 17.82
CA ARG A 92 -15.18 -41.62 18.79
C ARG A 92 -14.52 -43.00 18.94
N LYS A 93 -14.15 -43.30 20.18
CA LYS A 93 -14.16 -44.66 20.73
C LYS A 93 -15.62 -45.11 20.80
N LEU A 94 -15.91 -46.32 20.34
CA LEU A 94 -16.52 -47.45 21.06
C LEU A 94 -16.41 -48.67 20.15
#